data_AF-A0A8H5P468-F1
#
_entry.id   AF-A0A8H5P468-F1
#
_cell.length_a   1.000
_cell.length_b   1.000
_cell.length_c   1.000
_cell.angle_alpha   90.00
_cell.angle_beta   90.00
_cell.angle_gamma   90.00
#
_symmetry.space_group_name_H-M   'P 1'
#
loop_
_entity.id
_entity.type
_entity.pdbx_description
1 polymer ?
#
loop_
_entity_poly.entity_id
_entity_poly.type
_entity_poly.pdbx_seq_one_letter_code
_entity_poly.pdbx_strand_id
1 'polypeptide(L)'
;MAPSQDPPFDHSKVDFTKIGPRRLHMEAFFRHLGLWHPDEVEELRVLIEPEICSRLQQKGLRQVGYAFFEYYVDKKLWYNILGHHNVPFEDQPWPSLKSIMPPYSDLSEGVS
;
A
#
# COMPACT_ATOMS: atom_id res chain seq x y z
N MET A 1 -6.70 11.05 35.16
CA MET A 1 -6.47 11.54 33.79
C MET A 1 -6.39 10.31 32.90
N ALA A 2 -7.36 10.10 32.01
CA ALA A 2 -7.23 9.06 31.00
C ALA A 2 -6.12 9.49 30.02
N PRO A 3 -5.19 8.61 29.63
CA PRO A 3 -4.24 8.95 28.58
C PRO A 3 -5.03 9.26 27.32
N SER A 4 -4.80 10.44 26.76
CA SER A 4 -5.27 10.83 25.43
C SER A 4 -4.78 9.75 24.46
N GLN A 5 -5.67 8.85 24.05
CA GLN A 5 -5.38 7.96 22.94
C GLN A 5 -5.44 8.83 21.70
N ASP A 6 -4.29 9.38 21.31
CA ASP A 6 -4.13 9.87 19.94
C ASP A 6 -4.64 8.75 19.01
N PRO A 7 -5.50 9.06 18.05
CA PRO A 7 -6.03 8.04 17.17
C PRO A 7 -4.87 7.29 16.50
N PRO A 8 -4.96 5.95 16.40
CA PRO A 8 -3.91 5.15 15.80
C PRO A 8 -3.70 5.63 14.36
N PHE A 9 -2.56 6.28 14.10
CA PHE A 9 -2.10 6.78 12.80
C PHE A 9 -3.19 7.40 11.88
N ASP A 10 -3.35 8.72 11.91
CA ASP A 10 -4.30 9.44 11.05
C ASP A 10 -3.97 9.34 9.55
N HIS A 11 -4.61 8.40 8.85
CA HIS A 11 -4.48 8.19 7.41
C HIS A 11 -5.04 9.33 6.55
N SER A 12 -5.93 10.16 7.10
CA SER A 12 -6.67 11.18 6.33
C SER A 12 -5.80 12.33 5.85
N LYS A 13 -4.61 12.49 6.44
CA LYS A 13 -3.65 13.56 6.12
C LYS A 13 -2.62 13.19 5.07
N VAL A 14 -2.62 11.94 4.58
CA VAL A 14 -1.63 11.46 3.62
C VAL A 14 -2.25 11.32 2.24
N ASP A 15 -1.56 11.85 1.23
CA ASP A 15 -1.92 11.63 -0.16
C ASP A 15 -1.50 10.21 -0.60
N PHE A 16 -2.44 9.28 -0.51
CA PHE A 16 -2.25 7.90 -0.95
C PHE A 16 -2.19 7.73 -2.47
N THR A 17 -2.39 8.78 -3.28
CA THR A 17 -2.14 8.69 -4.73
C THR A 17 -0.66 8.78 -5.06
N LYS A 18 0.15 9.45 -4.22
CA LYS A 18 1.58 9.67 -4.44
C LYS A 18 2.40 8.57 -3.77
N ILE A 19 3.34 7.99 -4.52
CA ILE A 19 4.15 6.85 -4.08
C ILE A 19 4.94 7.20 -2.80
N GLY A 20 5.67 8.32 -2.80
CA GLY A 20 6.51 8.72 -1.68
C GLY A 20 5.76 8.88 -0.35
N PRO A 21 4.76 9.80 -0.27
CA PRO A 21 3.95 9.98 0.94
C PRO A 21 3.28 8.68 1.42
N ARG A 22 2.75 7.88 0.49
CA ARG A 22 2.12 6.59 0.80
C ARG A 22 3.10 5.62 1.46
N ARG A 23 4.29 5.40 0.87
CA ARG A 23 5.28 4.46 1.41
C ARG A 23 5.89 4.94 2.73
N LEU A 24 6.12 6.25 2.88
CA LEU A 24 6.56 6.84 4.16
C LEU A 24 5.54 6.60 5.27
N HIS A 25 4.25 6.76 4.96
CA HIS A 25 3.18 6.45 5.91
C HIS A 25 3.13 4.97 6.27
N MET A 26 3.22 4.08 5.28
CA MET A 26 3.25 2.63 5.51
C MET A 26 4.42 2.23 6.41
N GLU A 27 5.62 2.72 6.12
CA GLU A 27 6.80 2.45 6.95
C GLU A 27 6.59 2.93 8.39
N ALA A 28 6.14 4.18 8.59
CA ALA A 28 5.93 4.72 9.93
C ALA A 28 4.86 3.93 10.70
N PHE A 29 3.78 3.54 10.02
CA PHE A 29 2.71 2.71 10.59
C PHE A 29 3.22 1.33 11.01
N PHE A 30 3.90 0.60 10.14
CA PHE A 30 4.43 -0.73 10.47
C PHE A 30 5.54 -0.66 11.53
N ARG A 31 6.36 0.39 11.54
CA ARG A 31 7.34 0.63 12.63
C ARG A 31 6.65 0.82 13.97
N HIS A 32 5.53 1.57 14.01
CA HIS A 32 4.76 1.76 15.23
C HIS A 32 4.18 0.45 15.79
N LEU A 33 3.79 -0.47 14.91
CA LEU A 33 3.34 -1.80 15.29
C LEU A 33 4.48 -2.80 15.57
N GLY A 34 5.74 -2.41 15.34
CA GLY A 34 6.90 -3.29 15.46
C GLY A 34 7.03 -4.33 14.34
N LEU A 35 6.36 -4.12 13.20
CA LEU A 35 6.26 -5.06 12.06
C LEU A 35 7.12 -4.67 10.86
N TRP A 36 7.89 -3.59 10.95
CA TRP A 36 8.71 -3.13 9.83
C TRP A 36 10.05 -3.87 9.79
N HIS A 37 10.14 -4.81 8.87
CA HIS A 37 11.36 -5.56 8.56
C HIS A 37 11.76 -5.29 7.09
N PRO A 38 12.81 -4.49 6.83
CA PRO A 38 13.17 -4.11 5.45
C PRO A 38 13.40 -5.30 4.51
N ASP A 39 14.05 -6.36 4.99
CA ASP A 39 14.32 -7.55 4.20
C ASP A 39 13.02 -8.28 3.81
N GLU A 40 12.08 -8.42 4.76
CA GLU A 40 10.75 -9.00 4.49
C GLU A 40 9.96 -8.15 3.49
N VAL A 41 10.02 -6.82 3.61
CA VAL A 41 9.34 -5.89 2.70
C VAL A 41 9.85 -6.06 1.27
N GLU A 42 11.17 -6.17 1.11
CA GLU A 42 11.79 -6.37 -0.20
C GLU A 42 11.43 -7.73 -0.81
N GLU A 43 11.52 -8.81 -0.02
CA GLU A 43 11.13 -10.15 -0.46
C GLU A 43 9.66 -10.21 -0.88
N LEU A 44 8.77 -9.61 -0.09
CA LEU A 44 7.35 -9.52 -0.42
C LEU A 44 7.12 -8.74 -1.72
N ARG A 45 7.82 -7.63 -1.95
CA ARG A 45 7.67 -6.86 -3.19
C ARG A 45 8.01 -7.69 -4.43
N VAL A 46 9.13 -8.39 -4.40
CA VAL A 46 9.57 -9.28 -5.50
C VAL A 46 8.51 -10.33 -5.83
N LEU A 47 7.78 -10.83 -4.83
CA LEU A 47 6.69 -11.79 -5.03
C LEU A 47 5.39 -11.14 -5.51
N ILE A 48 5.08 -9.94 -5.02
CA ILE A 48 3.82 -9.25 -5.30
C ILE A 48 3.78 -8.66 -6.70
N GLU A 49 4.88 -8.09 -7.20
CA GLU A 49 4.90 -7.43 -8.50
C GLU A 49 4.45 -8.34 -9.67
N PRO A 50 4.97 -9.58 -9.83
CA PRO A 50 4.47 -10.52 -10.84
C PRO A 50 3.00 -10.91 -10.65
N GLU A 51 2.53 -11.00 -9.40
CA GLU A 51 1.13 -11.29 -9.08
C GLU A 51 0.22 -10.15 -9.57
N ILE A 52 0.61 -8.90 -9.31
CA ILE A 52 -0.12 -7.72 -9.78
C ILE A 52 -0.11 -7.64 -11.30
N CYS A 53 1.04 -7.84 -11.95
CA CYS A 53 1.14 -7.91 -13.42
C CYS A 53 0.17 -8.94 -14.00
N SER A 54 0.15 -10.16 -13.46
CA SER A 54 -0.74 -11.23 -13.90
C SER A 54 -2.22 -10.84 -13.74
N ARG A 55 -2.59 -10.23 -12.60
CA ARG A 55 -3.96 -9.77 -12.33
C ARG A 55 -4.40 -8.64 -13.25
N LEU A 56 -3.51 -7.70 -13.59
CA LEU A 56 -3.80 -6.62 -14.52
C LEU A 56 -3.96 -7.14 -15.95
N GLN A 57 -3.09 -8.05 -16.39
CA GLN A 57 -3.18 -8.68 -17.70
C GLN A 57 -4.48 -9.49 -17.87
N GLN A 58 -4.90 -10.24 -16.83
CA GLN A 58 -6.18 -10.96 -16.82
C GLN A 58 -7.39 -10.02 -16.98
N LYS A 59 -7.26 -8.74 -16.58
CA LYS A 59 -8.28 -7.69 -16.78
C LYS A 59 -8.15 -6.94 -18.11
N GLY A 60 -7.24 -7.37 -18.99
CA GLY A 60 -6.96 -6.70 -20.26
C GLY A 60 -6.12 -5.42 -20.14
N LEU A 61 -5.63 -5.08 -18.94
CA LEU A 61 -4.79 -3.92 -18.69
C LEU A 61 -3.33 -4.32 -18.92
N ARG A 62 -2.83 -4.04 -20.13
CA ARG A 62 -1.45 -4.39 -20.54
C ARG A 62 -0.43 -3.28 -20.35
N GLN A 63 -0.92 -2.06 -20.15
CA GLN A 63 -0.11 -0.88 -19.84
C GLN A 63 -0.92 -0.07 -18.84
N VAL A 64 -0.27 0.30 -17.73
CA VAL A 64 -0.87 1.16 -16.71
C VAL A 64 0.12 2.24 -16.28
N GLY A 65 -0.41 3.32 -15.73
CA GLY A 65 0.42 4.33 -15.08
C GLY A 65 1.24 3.75 -13.94
N TYR A 66 2.50 4.16 -13.84
CA TYR A 66 3.41 3.67 -12.80
C TYR A 66 2.85 3.86 -11.38
N ALA A 67 2.29 5.04 -11.09
CA ALA A 67 1.68 5.32 -9.78
C ALA A 67 0.48 4.41 -9.46
N PHE A 68 -0.31 4.02 -10.48
CA PHE A 68 -1.42 3.08 -10.32
C PHE A 68 -0.91 1.67 -10.05
N PHE A 69 0.09 1.20 -10.80
CA PHE A 69 0.71 -0.11 -10.54
C PHE A 69 1.22 -0.20 -9.10
N GLU A 70 2.00 0.80 -8.69
CA GLU A 70 2.60 0.86 -7.36
C GLU A 70 1.55 0.94 -6.25
N TYR A 71 0.40 1.58 -6.50
CA TYR A 71 -0.70 1.57 -5.54
C TYR A 71 -1.21 0.16 -5.25
N TYR A 72 -1.32 -0.71 -6.26
CA TYR A 72 -1.77 -2.10 -6.07
C TYR A 72 -0.71 -2.96 -5.40
N VAL A 73 0.57 -2.75 -5.73
CA VAL A 73 1.70 -3.40 -5.06
C VAL A 73 1.71 -3.02 -3.58
N ASP A 74 1.67 -1.73 -3.27
CA ASP A 74 1.67 -1.19 -1.90
C ASP A 74 0.46 -1.69 -1.09
N LYS A 75 -0.73 -1.71 -1.70
CA LYS A 75 -1.94 -2.24 -1.07
C LYS A 75 -1.82 -3.73 -0.76
N LYS A 76 -1.29 -4.52 -1.68
CA LYS A 76 -1.10 -5.97 -1.47
C LYS A 76 -0.03 -6.23 -0.41
N LEU A 77 1.05 -5.45 -0.43
CA LEU A 77 2.12 -5.50 0.56
C LEU A 77 1.58 -5.24 1.97
N TRP A 78 0.71 -4.23 2.13
CA TRP A 78 0.06 -3.92 3.40
C TRP A 78 -0.63 -5.14 4.01
N TYR A 79 -1.48 -5.81 3.24
CA TYR A 79 -2.21 -6.99 3.73
C TYR A 79 -1.29 -8.19 3.94
N ASN A 80 -0.25 -8.36 3.13
CA ASN A 80 0.68 -9.46 3.31
C ASN A 80 1.50 -9.30 4.61
N ILE A 81 1.99 -8.11 4.93
CA ILE A 81 2.68 -7.83 6.21
C ILE A 81 1.74 -8.10 7.39
N LEU A 82 0.53 -7.53 7.38
CA LEU A 82 -0.44 -7.79 8.45
C LEU A 82 -0.74 -9.30 8.59
N GLY A 83 -0.85 -10.01 7.46
CA GLY A 83 -1.18 -11.43 7.43
C GLY A 83 -0.06 -12.31 7.97
N HIS A 84 1.20 -12.04 7.60
CA HIS A 84 2.37 -12.73 8.12
C HIS A 84 2.48 -12.63 9.64
N HIS A 85 2.11 -11.47 10.19
CA HIS A 85 2.17 -11.18 11.62
C HIS A 85 0.84 -11.44 12.35
N ASN A 86 -0.12 -12.11 11.70
CA ASN A 86 -1.44 -12.45 12.25
C ASN A 86 -2.23 -11.26 12.83
N VAL A 87 -2.04 -10.06 12.26
CA VAL A 87 -2.80 -8.87 12.63
C VAL A 87 -4.13 -8.86 11.87
N PRO A 88 -5.28 -8.72 12.56
CA PRO A 88 -6.58 -8.68 11.91
C PRO A 88 -6.69 -7.50 10.93
N PHE A 89 -7.06 -7.80 9.68
CA PHE A 89 -7.19 -6.78 8.63
C PHE A 89 -8.33 -5.80 8.88
N GLU A 90 -9.33 -6.22 9.66
CA GLU A 90 -10.48 -5.39 10.04
C GLU A 90 -10.10 -4.24 10.98
N ASP A 91 -9.06 -4.44 11.79
CA ASP A 91 -8.53 -3.42 12.69
C ASP A 91 -7.63 -2.43 11.97
N GLN A 92 -7.01 -2.87 10.87
CA GLN A 92 -6.02 -2.09 10.11
C GLN A 92 -6.36 -2.06 8.60
N PRO A 93 -7.54 -1.53 8.23
CA PRO A 93 -7.96 -1.51 6.84
C PRO A 93 -7.01 -0.66 6.01
N TRP A 94 -6.70 -1.10 4.79
CA TRP A 94 -6.04 -0.23 3.83
C TRP A 94 -6.85 1.05 3.69
N PRO A 95 -6.23 2.23 3.88
CA PRO A 95 -6.91 3.52 3.83
C PRO A 95 -7.43 3.76 2.41
N SER A 96 -8.65 3.30 2.19
CA SER A 96 -9.34 3.31 0.90
C SER A 96 -10.54 4.22 0.97
N LEU A 97 -10.28 5.52 0.82
CA LEU A 97 -11.32 6.35 0.23
C LEU A 97 -11.36 5.99 -1.25
N LYS A 98 -12.41 5.28 -1.69
CA LYS A 98 -12.61 4.85 -3.10
C LYS A 98 -12.48 5.98 -4.13
N SER A 99 -12.47 7.24 -3.67
CA SER A 99 -12.23 8.46 -4.45
C SER A 99 -10.75 8.79 -4.71
N ILE A 100 -9.78 8.06 -4.12
CA ILE A 100 -8.35 8.43 -4.08
C ILE A 100 -7.50 7.25 -4.59
N MET A 101 -7.67 6.92 -5.88
CA MET A 101 -6.80 5.98 -6.59
C MET A 101 -6.12 6.73 -7.74
N PRO A 102 -4.82 6.52 -8.00
CA PRO A 102 -4.19 7.07 -9.19
C PRO A 102 -4.94 6.65 -10.46
N PRO A 103 -5.05 7.49 -11.50
CA PRO A 103 -5.68 7.09 -12.74
C PRO A 103 -4.82 6.03 -13.43
N TYR A 104 -5.39 4.90 -13.85
CA TYR A 104 -4.61 3.86 -14.53
C TYR A 104 -4.09 4.30 -15.91
N SER A 105 -4.73 5.30 -16.52
CA SER A 105 -4.35 5.87 -17.81
C SER A 105 -3.41 7.08 -17.69
N ASP A 106 -3.05 7.48 -16.48
CA ASP A 106 -2.11 8.59 -16.26
C ASP A 106 -0.67 8.06 -16.37
N LEU A 107 -0.06 8.34 -17.52
CA LEU A 107 1.30 7.91 -17.87
C LEU A 107 2.34 9.02 -17.62
N SER A 108 1.96 10.12 -16.95
CA SER A 108 2.85 11.27 -16.73
C SER A 108 4.09 10.93 -15.90
N GLU A 109 3.97 9.95 -15.01
CA GLU A 109 5.05 9.43 -14.16
C GLU A 109 5.70 8.16 -14.76
N GLY A 110 5.40 7.83 -16.01
CA GLY A 110 5.87 6.62 -16.71
C GLY A 110 4.83 5.51 -16.85
N VAL A 111 5.20 4.46 -17.59
CA VAL A 111 4.38 3.28 -17.87
C VAL A 111 4.96 2.04 -17.19
N SER A 112 4.09 1.11 -16.82
CA SER A 112 4.45 -0.24 -16.34
C SER A 112 3.66 -1.31 -17.09
#